data_AF-A0A2E9LJD7-F1
#
_entry.id   AF-A0A2E9LJD7-F1
#
_cell.length_a   1.000
_cell.length_b   1.000
_cell.length_c   1.000
_cell.angle_alpha   90.00
_cell.angle_beta   90.00
_cell.angle_gamma   90.00
#
_symmetry.space_group_name_H-M   'P 1'
#
loop_
_entity.id
_entity.type
_entity.pdbx_description
1 polymer ?
#
loop_
_entity_poly.entity_id
_entity_poly.type
_entity_poly.pdbx_seq_one_letter_code
_entity_poly.pdbx_strand_id
1 'polypeptide(L)'
;MVNGNGIDDGFQERLRQAESAEREMQRLQPLAAEAPQLRLQQAKAQKEEERMRAKEDALSKARFSAQSASDKQNRVPELLGQAARAVIELYTLLKDVDSSRRQAMEALAIADRVDYDIELEEGEEHERSLDRDTRGLAYALAARHGDGKVRQLLEELDPEFSMLRGCNLDEPLYRDVANFVVRHAVPREAAPQAMMVNGPDSAPISESEPAPTEASDSDI
;
A
#
# COMPACT_ATOMS: atom_id res chain seq x y z
N MET A 1 78.29 87.31 19.21
CA MET A 1 77.25 87.34 18.15
C MET A 1 77.04 85.90 17.69
N VAL A 2 76.06 85.19 18.26
CA VAL A 2 75.69 83.85 17.81
C VAL A 2 74.40 84.02 17.01
N ASN A 3 74.51 83.81 15.70
CA ASN A 3 73.45 84.01 14.73
C ASN A 3 72.31 83.03 15.00
N GLY A 4 71.11 83.56 15.28
CA GLY A 4 69.86 82.84 15.07
C GLY A 4 69.69 82.62 13.57
N ASN A 5 69.49 81.37 13.15
CA ASN A 5 68.94 80.93 11.85
C ASN A 5 68.97 79.37 11.70
N GLY A 6 69.63 78.62 12.59
CA GLY A 6 69.68 77.15 12.50
C GLY A 6 68.45 76.38 13.00
N ILE A 7 67.48 77.05 13.63
CA ILE A 7 66.22 76.44 14.10
C ILE A 7 65.15 76.42 12.99
N ASP A 8 65.33 77.22 11.94
CA ASP A 8 64.31 77.46 10.90
C ASP A 8 64.33 76.40 9.78
N ASP A 9 65.51 75.99 9.28
CA ASP A 9 65.62 75.08 8.13
C ASP A 9 65.07 73.67 8.41
N GLY A 10 65.38 73.07 9.56
CA GLY A 10 64.87 71.75 9.94
C GLY A 10 63.37 71.74 10.28
N PHE A 11 62.83 72.88 10.70
CA PHE A 11 61.38 73.06 10.88
C PHE A 11 60.68 73.24 9.52
N GLN A 12 61.25 74.01 8.60
CA GLN A 12 60.72 74.18 7.24
C GLN A 12 60.73 72.88 6.44
N GLU A 13 61.76 72.04 6.61
CA GLU A 13 61.85 70.74 5.93
C GLU A 13 60.82 69.74 6.46
N ARG A 14 60.58 69.73 7.78
CA ARG A 14 59.46 68.98 8.40
C ARG A 14 58.10 69.53 7.99
N LEU A 15 57.97 70.85 7.83
CA LEU A 15 56.75 71.48 7.33
C LEU A 15 56.45 71.03 5.89
N ARG A 16 57.46 71.03 5.01
CA ARG A 16 57.33 70.51 3.64
C ARG A 16 56.96 69.04 3.60
N GLN A 17 57.58 68.20 4.46
CA GLN A 17 57.22 66.80 4.56
C GLN A 17 55.77 66.62 5.02
N ALA A 18 55.33 67.39 6.02
CA ALA A 18 53.95 67.36 6.50
C ALA A 18 52.96 67.82 5.42
N GLU A 19 53.26 68.89 4.68
CA GLU A 19 52.44 69.36 3.55
C GLU A 19 52.39 68.34 2.40
N SER A 20 53.52 67.68 2.09
CA SER A 20 53.54 66.61 1.09
C SER A 20 52.74 65.39 1.53
N ALA A 21 52.84 65.02 2.81
CA ALA A 21 52.08 63.91 3.38
C ALA A 21 50.58 64.26 3.43
N GLU A 22 50.20 65.49 3.73
CA GLU A 22 48.81 65.94 3.71
C GLU A 22 48.24 65.89 2.29
N ARG A 23 48.99 66.37 1.29
CA ARG A 23 48.58 66.26 -0.12
C ARG A 23 48.43 64.83 -0.58
N GLU A 24 49.35 63.94 -0.18
CA GLU A 24 49.23 62.50 -0.46
C GLU A 24 48.05 61.87 0.27
N MET A 25 47.82 62.24 1.53
CA MET A 25 46.72 61.70 2.32
C MET A 25 45.37 62.18 1.78
N GLN A 26 45.24 63.45 1.37
CA GLN A 26 44.06 63.97 0.67
C GLN A 26 43.83 63.25 -0.67
N ARG A 27 44.90 62.85 -1.37
CA ARG A 27 44.81 62.09 -2.63
C ARG A 27 44.40 60.64 -2.41
N LEU A 28 44.81 60.01 -1.32
CA LEU A 28 44.51 58.62 -0.96
C LEU A 28 43.17 58.46 -0.22
N GLN A 29 42.70 59.50 0.46
CA GLN A 29 41.44 59.51 1.21
C GLN A 29 40.21 59.03 0.40
N PRO A 30 39.97 59.49 -0.85
CA PRO A 30 38.85 58.96 -1.64
C PRO A 30 39.03 57.48 -1.99
N LEU A 31 40.25 57.04 -2.29
CA LEU A 31 40.58 55.65 -2.63
C LEU A 31 40.39 54.72 -1.42
N ALA A 32 40.79 55.17 -0.24
CA ALA A 32 40.63 54.45 1.02
C ALA A 32 39.16 54.34 1.46
N ALA A 33 38.33 55.33 1.13
CA ALA A 33 36.89 55.30 1.37
C ALA A 33 36.14 54.34 0.44
N GLU A 34 36.60 54.20 -0.80
CA GLU A 34 35.95 53.36 -1.84
C GLU A 34 36.36 51.87 -1.77
N ALA A 35 37.62 51.58 -1.43
CA ALA A 35 38.15 50.22 -1.33
C ALA A 35 37.33 49.23 -0.45
N PRO A 36 36.81 49.60 0.75
CA PRO A 36 35.95 48.69 1.53
C PRO A 36 34.59 48.43 0.87
N GLN A 37 34.01 49.42 0.18
CA GLN A 37 32.75 49.24 -0.53
C GLN A 37 32.92 48.30 -1.73
N LEU A 38 34.02 48.45 -2.49
CA LEU A 38 34.37 47.56 -3.59
C LEU A 38 34.60 46.12 -3.12
N ARG A 39 35.29 45.91 -1.99
CA ARG A 39 35.46 44.57 -1.39
C ARG A 39 34.13 43.95 -0.99
N LEU A 40 33.22 44.73 -0.40
CA LEU A 40 31.89 44.26 -0.01
C LEU A 40 31.03 43.93 -1.25
N GLN A 41 31.12 44.72 -2.32
CA GLN A 41 30.46 44.41 -3.59
C GLN A 41 31.01 43.14 -4.24
N GLN A 42 32.33 42.97 -4.26
CA GLN A 42 32.97 41.74 -4.77
C GLN A 42 32.56 40.52 -3.96
N ALA A 43 32.56 40.59 -2.63
CA ALA A 43 32.13 39.50 -1.76
C ALA A 43 30.65 39.11 -1.98
N LYS A 44 29.77 40.11 -2.18
CA LYS A 44 28.37 39.85 -2.54
C LYS A 44 28.25 39.17 -3.90
N ALA A 45 28.99 39.63 -4.90
CA ALA A 45 28.99 39.05 -6.23
C ALA A 45 29.48 37.58 -6.22
N GLN A 46 30.57 37.29 -5.50
CA GLN A 46 31.09 35.93 -5.32
C GLN A 46 30.06 35.01 -4.66
N LYS A 47 29.40 35.47 -3.59
CA LYS A 47 28.37 34.68 -2.90
C LYS A 47 27.16 34.40 -3.79
N GLU A 48 26.74 35.37 -4.60
CA GLU A 48 25.64 35.16 -5.56
C GLU A 48 26.04 34.15 -6.65
N GLU A 49 27.27 34.22 -7.14
CA GLU A 49 27.79 33.27 -8.14
C GLU A 49 27.90 31.84 -7.58
N GLU A 50 28.41 31.68 -6.36
CA GLU A 50 28.44 30.38 -5.67
C GLU A 50 27.03 29.82 -5.45
N ARG A 51 26.08 30.67 -5.05
CA ARG A 51 24.66 30.28 -4.90
C ARG A 51 24.06 29.83 -6.23
N MET A 52 24.35 30.53 -7.32
CA MET A 52 23.87 30.18 -8.66
C MET A 52 24.43 28.83 -9.11
N ARG A 53 25.74 28.62 -8.97
CA ARG A 53 26.40 27.34 -9.29
C ARG A 53 25.81 26.18 -8.47
N ALA A 54 25.72 26.34 -7.15
CA ALA A 54 25.17 25.31 -6.27
C ALA A 54 23.70 24.98 -6.60
N LYS A 55 22.90 26.00 -6.96
CA LYS A 55 21.51 25.81 -7.38
C LYS A 55 21.42 25.07 -8.71
N GLU A 56 22.27 25.41 -9.68
CA GLU A 56 22.30 24.75 -10.98
C GLU A 56 22.73 23.28 -10.86
N ASP A 57 23.74 22.99 -10.04
CA ASP A 57 24.18 21.63 -9.73
C ASP A 57 23.09 20.81 -9.03
N ALA A 58 22.35 21.41 -8.10
CA ALA A 58 21.23 20.75 -7.44
C ALA A 58 20.09 20.47 -8.42
N LEU A 59 19.76 21.44 -9.29
CA LEU A 59 18.72 21.28 -10.31
C LEU A 59 19.09 20.24 -11.36
N SER A 60 20.34 20.16 -11.79
CA SER A 60 20.79 19.15 -12.75
C SER A 60 20.68 17.74 -12.16
N LYS A 61 21.11 17.54 -10.91
CA LYS A 61 20.94 16.27 -10.18
C LYS A 61 19.47 15.89 -9.97
N ALA A 62 18.63 16.87 -9.62
CA ALA A 62 17.20 16.65 -9.46
C ALA A 62 16.54 16.25 -10.78
N ARG A 63 16.88 16.94 -11.89
CA ARG A 63 16.39 16.59 -13.24
C ARG A 63 16.80 15.18 -13.65
N PHE A 64 18.07 14.81 -13.45
CA PHE A 64 18.54 13.47 -13.76
C PHE A 64 17.80 12.39 -12.95
N SER A 65 17.62 12.63 -11.64
CA SER A 65 16.92 11.69 -10.76
C SER A 65 15.43 11.58 -11.13
N ALA A 66 14.77 12.70 -11.45
CA ALA A 66 13.39 12.72 -11.89
C ALA A 66 13.21 12.00 -13.24
N GLN A 67 14.13 12.21 -14.19
CA GLN A 67 14.10 11.50 -15.46
C GLN A 67 14.29 9.99 -15.26
N SER A 68 15.26 9.58 -14.43
CA SER A 68 15.47 8.16 -14.10
C SER A 68 14.24 7.52 -13.44
N ALA A 69 13.54 8.25 -12.58
CA ALA A 69 12.29 7.80 -11.99
C ALA A 69 11.18 7.64 -13.05
N SER A 70 11.04 8.62 -13.95
CA SER A 70 10.09 8.58 -15.07
C SER A 70 10.35 7.38 -16.00
N ASP A 71 11.61 7.14 -16.34
CA ASP A 71 12.01 6.00 -17.18
C ASP A 71 11.67 4.65 -16.52
N LYS A 72 11.80 4.57 -15.19
CA LYS A 72 11.39 3.37 -14.42
C LYS A 72 9.87 3.24 -14.34
N GLN A 73 9.16 4.35 -14.19
CA GLN A 73 7.69 4.36 -14.17
C GLN A 73 7.12 3.83 -15.49
N ASN A 74 7.78 4.09 -16.62
CA ASN A 74 7.37 3.55 -17.92
C ASN A 74 7.39 2.01 -17.98
N ARG A 75 8.14 1.34 -17.10
CA ARG A 75 8.18 -0.14 -17.01
C ARG A 75 7.09 -0.72 -16.10
N VAL A 76 6.47 0.09 -15.24
CA VAL A 76 5.48 -0.37 -14.26
C VAL A 76 4.24 -1.00 -14.92
N PRO A 77 3.64 -0.40 -15.98
CA PRO A 77 2.45 -0.98 -16.60
C PRO A 77 2.70 -2.38 -17.19
N GLU A 78 3.87 -2.60 -17.78
CA GLU A 78 4.23 -3.89 -18.37
C GLU A 78 4.36 -4.97 -17.29
N LEU A 79 5.13 -4.68 -16.23
CA LEU A 79 5.32 -5.61 -15.11
C LEU A 79 4.00 -5.89 -14.39
N LEU A 80 3.17 -4.86 -14.20
CA LEU A 80 1.84 -5.01 -13.62
C LEU A 80 0.95 -5.90 -14.51
N GLY A 81 1.00 -5.72 -15.83
CA GLY A 81 0.27 -6.56 -16.77
C GLY A 81 0.74 -8.02 -16.80
N GLN A 82 2.02 -8.28 -16.57
CA GLN A 82 2.55 -9.64 -16.41
C GLN A 82 2.08 -10.27 -15.09
N ALA A 83 2.22 -9.54 -13.98
CA ALA A 83 1.76 -9.98 -12.67
C ALA A 83 0.25 -10.25 -12.65
N ALA A 84 -0.55 -9.36 -13.22
CA ALA A 84 -1.99 -9.50 -13.31
C ALA A 84 -2.40 -10.76 -14.10
N ARG A 85 -1.74 -11.04 -15.23
CA ARG A 85 -2.00 -12.26 -16.02
C ARG A 85 -1.70 -13.53 -15.21
N ALA A 86 -0.54 -13.59 -14.54
CA ALA A 86 -0.18 -14.72 -13.70
C ALA A 86 -1.18 -14.92 -12.54
N VAL A 87 -1.62 -13.83 -11.91
CA VAL A 87 -2.64 -13.87 -10.84
C VAL A 87 -4.00 -14.34 -11.37
N ILE A 88 -4.40 -13.91 -12.58
CA ILE A 88 -5.63 -14.38 -13.23
C ILE A 88 -5.55 -15.87 -13.55
N GLU A 89 -4.41 -16.35 -14.07
CA GLU A 89 -4.18 -17.77 -14.34
C GLU A 89 -4.27 -18.61 -13.05
N LEU A 90 -3.64 -18.14 -11.97
CA LEU A 90 -3.74 -18.77 -10.66
C LEU A 90 -5.19 -18.78 -10.13
N TYR A 91 -5.92 -17.67 -10.32
CA TYR A 91 -7.33 -17.57 -9.96
C TYR A 91 -8.17 -18.61 -10.70
N THR A 92 -8.00 -18.73 -12.02
CA THR A 92 -8.76 -19.70 -12.82
C THR A 92 -8.46 -21.13 -12.39
N LEU A 93 -7.18 -21.45 -12.16
CA LEU A 93 -6.78 -22.78 -11.74
C LEU A 93 -7.37 -23.14 -10.36
N LEU A 94 -7.29 -22.23 -9.39
CA LEU A 94 -7.87 -22.46 -8.06
C LEU A 94 -9.39 -22.60 -8.10
N LYS A 95 -10.06 -21.86 -8.99
CA LYS A 95 -11.50 -22.01 -9.21
C LYS A 95 -11.84 -23.37 -9.81
N ASP A 96 -11.04 -23.85 -10.76
CA ASP A 96 -11.23 -25.17 -11.37
C ASP A 96 -11.01 -26.31 -10.36
N VAL A 97 -10.00 -26.16 -9.49
CA VAL A 97 -9.75 -27.07 -8.36
C VAL A 97 -10.94 -27.11 -7.41
N ASP A 98 -11.46 -25.95 -6.99
CA ASP A 98 -12.65 -25.89 -6.12
C ASP A 98 -13.89 -26.50 -6.80
N SER A 99 -14.08 -26.25 -8.09
CA SER A 99 -15.19 -26.83 -8.86
C SER A 99 -15.10 -28.36 -8.93
N SER A 100 -13.90 -28.89 -9.14
CA SER A 100 -13.65 -30.33 -9.16
C SER A 100 -13.90 -30.95 -7.79
N ARG A 101 -13.49 -30.26 -6.72
CA ARG A 101 -13.76 -30.68 -5.33
C ARG A 101 -15.25 -30.74 -5.04
N ARG A 102 -16.03 -29.76 -5.48
CA ARG A 102 -17.50 -29.75 -5.33
C ARG A 102 -18.16 -30.89 -6.09
N GLN A 103 -17.73 -31.13 -7.33
CA GLN A 103 -18.22 -32.27 -8.11
C GLN A 103 -17.93 -33.60 -7.42
N ALA A 104 -16.75 -33.74 -6.80
CA ALA A 104 -16.43 -34.92 -6.00
C ALA A 104 -17.36 -35.05 -4.77
N MET A 105 -17.61 -33.96 -4.05
CA MET A 105 -18.58 -33.97 -2.93
C MET A 105 -20.00 -34.33 -3.39
N GLU A 106 -20.46 -33.79 -4.53
CA GLU A 106 -21.77 -34.12 -5.10
C GLU A 106 -21.87 -35.60 -5.48
N ALA A 107 -20.82 -36.17 -6.10
CA ALA A 107 -20.77 -37.59 -6.43
C ALA A 107 -20.79 -38.48 -5.17
N LEU A 108 -20.03 -38.09 -4.13
CA LEU A 108 -20.03 -38.77 -2.84
C LEU A 108 -21.38 -38.64 -2.11
N ALA A 109 -22.08 -37.52 -2.25
CA ALA A 109 -23.41 -37.35 -1.68
C ALA A 109 -24.44 -38.28 -2.32
N ILE A 110 -24.31 -38.58 -3.61
CA ILE A 110 -25.14 -39.59 -4.28
C ILE A 110 -24.86 -40.97 -3.68
N ALA A 111 -23.59 -41.33 -3.49
CA ALA A 111 -23.22 -42.62 -2.89
C ALA A 111 -23.76 -42.73 -1.44
N ASP A 112 -23.54 -41.72 -0.61
CA ASP A 112 -24.02 -41.68 0.78
C ASP A 112 -25.57 -41.77 0.86
N ARG A 113 -26.28 -41.16 -0.08
CA ARG A 113 -27.73 -41.27 -0.16
C ARG A 113 -28.20 -42.69 -0.48
N VAL A 114 -27.51 -43.38 -1.41
CA VAL A 114 -27.82 -44.78 -1.73
C VAL A 114 -27.58 -45.65 -0.52
N ASP A 115 -26.46 -45.45 0.19
CA ASP A 115 -26.16 -46.18 1.43
C ASP A 115 -27.23 -45.91 2.51
N TYR A 116 -27.66 -44.66 2.67
CA TYR A 116 -28.75 -44.30 3.58
C TYR A 116 -30.06 -45.01 3.24
N ASP A 117 -30.45 -45.02 1.95
CA ASP A 117 -31.71 -45.64 1.50
C ASP A 117 -31.67 -47.16 1.75
N ILE A 118 -30.52 -47.81 1.51
CA ILE A 118 -30.30 -49.24 1.82
C ILE A 118 -30.34 -49.50 3.33
N GLU A 119 -29.57 -48.76 4.14
CA GLU A 119 -29.56 -48.92 5.61
C GLU A 119 -30.96 -48.70 6.21
N LEU A 120 -31.74 -47.79 5.63
CA LEU A 120 -33.12 -47.53 6.05
C LEU A 120 -34.03 -48.71 5.70
N GLU A 121 -33.99 -49.21 4.47
CA GLU A 121 -34.80 -50.36 4.04
C GLU A 121 -34.49 -51.61 4.88
N GLU A 122 -33.21 -51.96 5.00
CA GLU A 122 -32.76 -53.12 5.78
C GLU A 122 -33.11 -52.97 7.28
N GLY A 123 -32.95 -51.77 7.83
CA GLY A 123 -33.30 -51.50 9.22
C GLY A 123 -34.81 -51.56 9.48
N GLU A 124 -35.64 -51.07 8.56
CA GLU A 124 -37.09 -51.19 8.67
C GLU A 124 -37.55 -52.66 8.57
N GLU A 125 -36.97 -53.44 7.66
CA GLU A 125 -37.22 -54.88 7.56
C GLU A 125 -36.83 -55.60 8.85
N HIS A 126 -35.67 -55.26 9.43
CA HIS A 126 -35.21 -55.83 10.68
C HIS A 126 -36.15 -55.53 11.84
N GLU A 127 -36.55 -54.27 12.04
CA GLU A 127 -37.47 -53.89 13.12
C GLU A 127 -38.86 -54.51 12.93
N ARG A 128 -39.37 -54.57 11.70
CA ARG A 128 -40.63 -55.29 11.37
C ARG A 128 -40.53 -56.77 11.70
N SER A 129 -39.40 -57.42 11.43
CA SER A 129 -39.19 -58.84 11.76
C SER A 129 -39.22 -59.13 13.27
N LEU A 130 -39.00 -58.09 14.08
CA LEU A 130 -39.03 -58.14 15.54
C LEU A 130 -40.35 -57.59 16.14
N ASP A 131 -41.36 -57.30 15.30
CA ASP A 131 -42.62 -56.64 15.68
C ASP A 131 -42.41 -55.30 16.42
N ARG A 132 -41.35 -54.56 16.07
CA ARG A 132 -41.03 -53.24 16.64
C ARG A 132 -41.46 -52.10 15.74
N ASP A 133 -41.60 -50.91 16.34
CA ASP A 133 -41.98 -49.70 15.62
C ASP A 133 -40.77 -49.12 14.86
N THR A 134 -40.94 -48.83 13.56
CA THR A 134 -39.90 -48.24 12.71
C THR A 134 -39.84 -46.72 12.80
N ARG A 135 -40.83 -46.10 13.47
CA ARG A 135 -40.95 -44.64 13.59
C ARG A 135 -39.77 -44.06 14.37
N GLY A 136 -38.85 -43.44 13.65
CA GLY A 136 -37.66 -42.78 14.20
C GLY A 136 -36.34 -43.31 13.65
N LEU A 137 -36.35 -44.46 12.96
CA LEU A 137 -35.14 -45.03 12.35
C LEU A 137 -34.50 -44.05 11.35
N ALA A 138 -35.31 -43.41 10.50
CA ALA A 138 -34.85 -42.37 9.57
C ALA A 138 -34.14 -41.20 10.28
N TYR A 139 -34.64 -40.76 11.43
CA TYR A 139 -33.99 -39.71 12.22
C TYR A 139 -32.66 -40.19 12.83
N ALA A 140 -32.59 -41.43 13.29
CA ALA A 140 -31.37 -42.02 13.82
C ALA A 140 -30.29 -42.17 12.74
N LEU A 141 -30.67 -42.57 11.53
CA LEU A 141 -29.77 -42.72 10.39
C LEU A 141 -29.35 -41.36 9.82
N ALA A 142 -30.24 -40.37 9.76
CA ALA A 142 -29.92 -39.04 9.26
C ALA A 142 -28.77 -38.35 10.02
N ALA A 143 -28.51 -38.73 11.27
CA ALA A 143 -27.36 -38.22 12.03
C ALA A 143 -26.00 -38.80 11.57
N ARG A 144 -26.01 -39.94 10.87
CA ARG A 144 -24.82 -40.65 10.37
C ARG A 144 -24.51 -40.35 8.91
N HIS A 145 -25.47 -39.81 8.17
CA HIS A 145 -25.40 -39.52 6.73
C HIS A 145 -25.48 -38.00 6.46
N GLY A 146 -25.26 -37.59 5.21
CA GLY A 146 -25.26 -36.20 4.76
C GLY A 146 -23.87 -35.56 4.73
N ASP A 147 -23.80 -34.23 4.78
CA ASP A 147 -22.57 -33.46 4.53
C ASP A 147 -21.37 -33.85 5.40
N GLY A 148 -21.63 -34.29 6.64
CA GLY A 148 -20.58 -34.75 7.55
C GLY A 148 -19.92 -36.05 7.05
N LYS A 149 -20.73 -37.00 6.58
CA LYS A 149 -20.25 -38.26 6.03
C LYS A 149 -19.58 -38.06 4.68
N VAL A 150 -20.13 -37.21 3.83
CA VAL A 150 -19.51 -36.82 2.54
C VAL A 150 -18.13 -36.19 2.74
N ARG A 151 -17.98 -35.29 3.73
CA ARG A 151 -16.68 -34.72 4.08
C ARG A 151 -15.70 -35.77 4.59
N GLN A 152 -16.16 -36.72 5.40
CA GLN A 152 -15.32 -37.84 5.85
C GLN A 152 -14.85 -38.70 4.66
N LEU A 153 -15.75 -39.06 3.74
CA LEU A 153 -15.41 -39.84 2.55
C LEU A 153 -14.42 -39.10 1.64
N LEU A 154 -14.56 -37.78 1.52
CA LEU A 154 -13.61 -36.97 0.76
C LEU A 154 -12.22 -36.95 1.41
N GLU A 155 -12.16 -36.84 2.75
CA GLU A 155 -10.89 -36.90 3.50
C GLU A 155 -10.23 -38.28 3.38
N GLU A 156 -11.01 -39.36 3.31
CA GLU A 156 -10.49 -40.72 3.05
C GLU A 156 -9.90 -40.87 1.65
N LEU A 157 -10.44 -40.15 0.65
CA LEU A 157 -9.94 -40.17 -0.73
C LEU A 157 -8.69 -39.29 -0.94
N ASP A 158 -8.67 -38.09 -0.36
CA ASP A 158 -7.56 -37.15 -0.46
C ASP A 158 -7.25 -36.48 0.89
N PRO A 159 -6.44 -37.15 1.74
CA PRO A 159 -6.19 -36.70 3.11
C PRO A 159 -5.38 -35.41 3.14
N GLU A 160 -5.72 -34.48 4.04
CA GLU A 160 -5.07 -33.17 4.19
C GLU A 160 -5.21 -32.29 2.94
N PHE A 161 -6.34 -32.36 2.24
CA PHE A 161 -6.56 -31.51 1.07
C PHE A 161 -6.50 -30.03 1.46
N SER A 162 -5.72 -29.27 0.69
CA SER A 162 -5.62 -27.83 0.83
C SER A 162 -5.43 -27.20 -0.55
N MET A 163 -6.09 -26.08 -0.79
CA MET A 163 -5.97 -25.30 -2.03
C MET A 163 -4.53 -24.89 -2.34
N LEU A 164 -3.68 -24.79 -1.31
CA LEU A 164 -2.28 -24.37 -1.41
C LEU A 164 -1.32 -25.49 -0.98
N ARG A 165 -1.73 -26.76 -1.12
CA ARG A 165 -0.88 -27.91 -0.76
C ARG A 165 0.43 -27.85 -1.55
N GLY A 166 1.57 -27.92 -0.84
CA GLY A 166 2.91 -27.87 -1.42
C GLY A 166 3.43 -26.46 -1.73
N CYS A 167 2.66 -25.40 -1.45
CA CYS A 167 3.13 -24.03 -1.59
C CYS A 167 3.98 -23.60 -0.38
N ASN A 168 5.11 -22.94 -0.61
CA ASN A 168 5.92 -22.37 0.47
C ASN A 168 5.36 -21.00 0.88
N LEU A 169 4.69 -20.93 2.03
CA LEU A 169 4.06 -19.72 2.56
C LEU A 169 4.95 -18.94 3.55
N ASP A 170 6.25 -19.22 3.61
CA ASP A 170 7.20 -18.54 4.50
C ASP A 170 7.44 -17.08 4.07
N GLU A 171 7.42 -16.82 2.76
CA GLU A 171 7.64 -15.49 2.20
C GLU A 171 6.34 -14.65 2.26
N PRO A 172 6.36 -13.45 2.88
CA PRO A 172 5.14 -12.68 3.14
C PRO A 172 4.42 -12.25 1.86
N LEU A 173 5.15 -11.78 0.84
CA LEU A 173 4.54 -11.35 -0.43
C LEU A 173 3.91 -12.53 -1.19
N TYR A 174 4.57 -13.69 -1.17
CA TYR A 174 4.04 -14.90 -1.80
C TYR A 174 2.77 -15.35 -1.10
N ARG A 175 2.78 -15.35 0.23
CA ARG A 175 1.62 -15.67 1.07
C ARG A 175 0.46 -14.71 0.84
N ASP A 176 0.73 -13.41 0.71
CA ASP A 176 -0.31 -12.40 0.50
C ASP A 176 -0.98 -12.54 -0.86
N VAL A 177 -0.20 -12.83 -1.92
CA VAL A 177 -0.75 -13.13 -3.25
C VAL A 177 -1.59 -14.40 -3.21
N ALA A 178 -1.09 -15.49 -2.62
CA ALA A 178 -1.84 -16.74 -2.51
C ALA A 178 -3.16 -16.54 -1.74
N ASN A 179 -3.12 -15.85 -0.60
CA ASN A 179 -4.31 -15.55 0.21
C ASN A 179 -5.30 -14.65 -0.52
N PHE A 180 -4.81 -13.64 -1.24
CA PHE A 180 -5.64 -12.78 -2.07
C PHE A 180 -6.40 -13.61 -3.10
N VAL A 181 -5.70 -14.46 -3.86
CA VAL A 181 -6.34 -15.25 -4.91
C VAL A 181 -7.32 -16.28 -4.34
N VAL A 182 -6.95 -17.03 -3.30
CA VAL A 182 -7.84 -18.03 -2.68
C VAL A 182 -9.14 -17.40 -2.18
N ARG A 183 -9.07 -16.23 -1.54
CA ARG A 183 -10.26 -15.51 -1.04
C ARG A 183 -11.22 -15.11 -2.15
N HIS A 184 -10.72 -14.86 -3.35
CA HIS A 184 -11.54 -14.47 -4.49
C HIS A 184 -11.99 -15.67 -5.33
N ALA A 185 -11.18 -16.72 -5.41
CA ALA A 185 -11.44 -17.90 -6.22
C ALA A 185 -12.45 -18.87 -5.57
N VAL A 186 -12.41 -19.00 -4.24
CA VAL A 186 -13.26 -19.94 -3.50
C VAL A 186 -14.39 -19.16 -2.81
N PRO A 187 -15.65 -19.33 -3.24
CA PRO A 187 -16.80 -18.85 -2.48
C PRO A 187 -16.71 -19.37 -1.06
N ARG A 188 -16.78 -18.49 -0.06
CA ARG A 188 -17.00 -18.93 1.32
C ARG A 188 -18.25 -19.79 1.30
N GLU A 189 -18.13 -21.07 1.66
CA GLU A 189 -19.29 -21.90 1.98
C GLU A 189 -20.15 -21.06 2.93
N ALA A 190 -21.34 -20.67 2.45
CA ALA A 190 -22.28 -19.99 3.31
C ALA A 190 -22.50 -20.93 4.49
N ALA A 191 -22.14 -20.49 5.69
CA ALA A 191 -22.43 -21.24 6.89
C ALA A 191 -23.90 -21.66 6.83
N PRO A 192 -24.24 -22.93 7.14
CA PRO A 192 -25.63 -23.38 7.18
C PRO A 192 -26.31 -22.74 8.40
N GLN A 193 -26.64 -21.45 8.29
CA GLN A 193 -27.35 -20.67 9.29
C GLN A 193 -28.29 -19.69 8.58
N ALA A 194 -29.31 -20.23 7.90
CA ALA A 194 -30.50 -19.47 7.53
C ALA A 194 -31.72 -20.39 7.27
N MET A 195 -31.88 -21.47 8.04
CA MET A 195 -33.15 -22.19 8.12
C MET A 195 -33.62 -22.32 9.57
N MET A 196 -33.45 -21.28 10.38
CA MET A 196 -34.25 -21.09 11.59
C MET A 196 -34.47 -19.58 11.77
N VAL A 197 -35.71 -19.22 12.12
CA VAL A 197 -36.27 -17.87 12.34
C VAL A 197 -36.85 -17.19 11.09
N ASN A 198 -37.99 -17.70 10.62
CA ASN A 198 -39.07 -16.84 10.12
C ASN A 198 -40.18 -16.83 11.18
N GLY A 199 -40.00 -15.99 12.20
CA GLY A 199 -41.13 -15.48 13.00
C GLY A 199 -41.54 -14.13 12.40
N PRO A 200 -42.84 -13.85 12.20
CA PRO A 200 -43.27 -12.61 11.57
C PRO A 200 -43.31 -11.51 12.62
N ASP A 201 -42.28 -10.67 12.67
CA ASP A 201 -42.43 -9.25 12.97
C ASP A 201 -41.07 -8.56 12.92
N SER A 202 -40.88 -7.72 11.90
CA SER A 202 -40.22 -6.41 12.02
C SER A 202 -40.22 -5.75 10.66
N ALA A 203 -41.05 -4.72 10.53
CA ALA A 203 -41.06 -3.79 9.40
C ALA A 203 -39.70 -3.07 9.28
N PRO A 204 -39.27 -2.67 8.06
CA PRO A 204 -38.03 -1.93 7.88
C PRO A 204 -38.22 -0.46 8.27
N ILE A 205 -37.41 0.00 9.23
CA ILE A 205 -37.23 1.43 9.48
C ILE A 205 -36.24 1.92 8.41
N SER A 206 -36.74 2.65 7.41
CA SER A 206 -35.94 3.46 6.50
C SER A 206 -35.40 4.68 7.24
N GLU A 207 -34.10 4.72 7.50
CA GLU A 207 -33.39 5.98 7.76
C GLU A 207 -32.83 6.50 6.43
N SER A 208 -33.60 7.35 5.77
CA SER A 208 -33.12 8.20 4.68
C SER A 208 -32.56 9.49 5.27
N GLU A 209 -31.25 9.67 5.09
CA GLU A 209 -30.46 10.87 5.35
C GLU A 209 -31.03 12.09 4.59
N PRO A 210 -31.09 13.30 5.19
CA PRO A 210 -31.71 14.45 4.55
C PRO A 210 -30.75 15.15 3.57
N ALA A 211 -31.22 15.35 2.33
CA ALA A 211 -30.55 16.18 1.33
C ALA A 211 -30.56 17.67 1.71
N PRO A 212 -29.55 18.46 1.32
CA PRO A 212 -29.47 19.88 1.65
C PRO A 212 -30.43 20.69 0.77
N THR A 213 -31.29 21.47 1.40
CA THR A 213 -32.11 22.51 0.76
C THR A 213 -31.25 23.74 0.45
N GLU A 214 -31.04 23.99 -0.85
CA GLU A 214 -30.78 25.33 -1.35
C GLU A 214 -32.02 26.20 -1.09
N ALA A 215 -31.85 27.26 -0.30
CA ALA A 215 -32.77 28.38 -0.26
C ALA A 215 -31.96 29.63 -0.59
N SER A 216 -31.97 29.98 -1.87
CA SER A 216 -31.84 31.35 -2.32
C SER A 216 -32.94 32.18 -1.68
N ASP A 217 -32.59 33.15 -0.85
CA ASP A 217 -33.35 34.39 -0.84
C ASP A 217 -32.48 35.59 -0.46
N SER A 218 -32.98 36.68 -1.02
CA SER A 218 -32.49 38.01 -1.26
C SER A 218 -32.39 38.87 0.00
N ASP A 219 -31.69 40.00 -0.17
CA ASP A 219 -31.78 41.23 0.63
C ASP A 219 -31.05 41.30 1.98
N ILE A 220 -29.90 41.98 1.98
CA ILE A 220 -29.59 43.25 2.68
C ILE A 220 -28.28 43.84 2.14
#